data_AF-C1E8Q1-F1
#
_entry.id   AF-C1E8Q1-F1
#
_cell.length_a   1.000
_cell.length_b   1.000
_cell.length_c   1.000
_cell.angle_alpha   90.00
_cell.angle_beta   90.00
_cell.angle_gamma   90.00
#
_symmetry.space_group_name_H-M   'P 1'
#
loop_
_entity.id
_entity.type
_entity.pdbx_description
1 polymer ?
#
loop_
_entity_poly.entity_id
_entity_poly.type
_entity_poly.pdbx_seq_one_letter_code
_entity_poly.pdbx_strand_id
1 'polypeptide(L)'
;MVDMKEIKDSLPDEDDANDPDFAHVDKAEMLKALGQLGNNAGLIGALQHKLDDLVGMSSGFVESLHWKVRARVNALSEAQGEHDELYGKFLEEKRALEERYAKLYAPLYAKRAAIVKGEKDVDAKPEDGDDADEEAPKGVPDFWLCALRNHELLGEQITEKDEGALKHLLDITSRSLTKEDFPKDEDDEEEDDEEEEEPIGFALEFHFEPNDYFEDAVLSKKYFMADMDDPILEHSEGTDIAWKQGKNLTVKVLRKKPKKGAAKNAKPITKTEKTESFFNFFSPPEVPDEEAELDPEEVEQLQEAMEMDYEIGAIIKDKIIPNAVEWFTGEANEDEDDEDYSDEDDEDDEDDFDGDDSDEDDSDDEDAAPKKGKGKKGGADGEEKPPECKQQ
;
A
#
# COMPACT_ATOMS: atom_id res chain seq x y z
N MET A 1 6.67 16.59 36.58
CA MET A 1 5.37 16.85 37.23
C MET A 1 5.05 18.31 36.98
N VAL A 2 4.25 18.56 35.94
CA VAL A 2 3.79 19.91 35.60
C VAL A 2 2.64 20.26 36.55
N ASP A 3 2.63 21.49 37.06
CA ASP A 3 1.76 21.94 38.14
C ASP A 3 0.33 22.18 37.61
N MET A 4 -0.63 21.34 38.00
CA MET A 4 -2.06 21.38 37.59
C MET A 4 -2.79 22.70 37.93
N LYS A 5 -2.12 23.63 38.60
CA LYS A 5 -2.67 24.93 38.99
C LYS A 5 -2.55 26.01 37.90
N GLU A 6 -1.51 25.95 37.07
CA GLU A 6 -1.35 26.93 35.97
C GLU A 6 -2.30 26.66 34.78
N ILE A 7 -2.78 25.42 34.64
CA ILE A 7 -3.72 25.02 33.56
C ILE A 7 -5.14 25.55 33.81
N LYS A 8 -5.53 25.72 35.07
CA LYS A 8 -6.90 26.18 35.43
C LYS A 8 -7.14 27.67 35.23
N ASP A 9 -6.09 28.48 35.23
CA ASP A 9 -6.22 29.95 35.16
C ASP A 9 -6.15 30.48 33.71
N SER A 10 -6.07 29.61 32.69
CA SER A 10 -5.93 29.99 31.27
C SER A 10 -7.11 29.60 30.37
N LEU A 11 -8.22 29.10 30.93
CA LEU A 11 -9.42 28.76 30.17
C LEU A 11 -10.32 30.01 29.97
N PRO A 12 -10.86 30.25 28.76
CA PRO A 12 -11.84 31.32 28.53
C PRO A 12 -13.21 31.04 29.20
N ASP A 13 -13.96 32.10 29.49
CA ASP A 13 -15.23 32.08 30.24
C ASP A 13 -16.37 31.30 29.52
N GLU A 14 -17.22 30.64 30.32
CA GLU A 14 -18.29 29.66 29.96
C GLU A 14 -19.48 30.19 29.11
N ASP A 15 -19.38 31.33 28.42
CA ASP A 15 -20.54 31.97 27.76
C ASP A 15 -20.55 31.90 26.21
N ASP A 16 -19.65 31.16 25.56
CA ASP A 16 -19.69 30.88 24.10
C ASP A 16 -20.09 29.43 23.74
N ALA A 17 -20.61 28.65 24.70
CA ALA A 17 -20.97 27.23 24.50
C ALA A 17 -22.31 26.99 23.78
N ASN A 18 -22.61 27.78 22.74
CA ASN A 18 -23.86 27.63 21.98
C ASN A 18 -23.66 27.89 20.48
N ASP A 19 -22.53 27.44 19.93
CA ASP A 19 -22.37 27.25 18.50
C ASP A 19 -23.02 25.91 18.08
N PRO A 20 -24.03 25.90 17.20
CA PRO A 20 -24.72 24.69 16.79
C PRO A 20 -23.99 23.88 15.71
N ASP A 21 -22.73 24.15 15.40
CA ASP A 21 -21.97 23.39 14.40
C ASP A 21 -21.33 22.12 14.99
N PHE A 22 -22.19 21.14 15.24
CA PHE A 22 -21.76 19.76 15.46
C PHE A 22 -21.30 19.22 14.09
N ALA A 23 -20.03 18.79 14.02
CA ALA A 23 -19.39 18.12 12.88
C ALA A 23 -20.41 17.45 11.93
N HIS A 24 -20.69 18.14 10.84
CA HIS A 24 -21.50 17.62 9.76
C HIS A 24 -20.66 16.53 9.08
N VAL A 25 -20.94 15.26 9.33
CA VAL A 25 -20.44 14.21 8.43
C VAL A 25 -21.02 14.54 7.06
N ASP A 26 -20.16 14.78 6.09
CA ASP A 26 -20.60 15.17 4.76
C ASP A 26 -21.41 14.03 4.16
N LYS A 27 -22.64 14.35 3.77
CA LYS A 27 -23.56 13.44 3.11
C LYS A 27 -22.94 12.91 1.80
N ALA A 28 -22.10 13.70 1.14
CA ALA A 28 -21.37 13.34 -0.07
C ALA A 28 -20.34 12.25 0.21
N GLU A 29 -19.53 12.37 1.27
CA GLU A 29 -18.50 11.37 1.62
C GLU A 29 -19.10 10.02 2.03
N MET A 30 -20.16 10.03 2.84
CA MET A 30 -20.80 8.78 3.26
C MET A 30 -21.55 8.09 2.10
N LEU A 31 -22.12 8.87 1.15
CA LEU A 31 -22.69 8.33 -0.08
C LEU A 31 -21.62 7.77 -1.02
N LYS A 32 -20.44 8.38 -1.06
CA LYS A 32 -19.27 7.93 -1.82
C LYS A 32 -18.74 6.61 -1.30
N ALA A 33 -18.64 6.44 0.03
CA ALA A 33 -18.24 5.19 0.68
C ALA A 33 -19.25 4.03 0.50
N LEU A 34 -20.55 4.31 0.39
CA LEU A 34 -21.57 3.26 0.15
C LEU A 34 -21.80 2.91 -1.32
N GLY A 35 -21.47 3.82 -2.26
CA GLY A 35 -21.48 3.53 -3.69
C GLY A 35 -20.51 2.41 -4.09
N GLN A 36 -19.47 2.17 -3.27
CA GLN A 36 -18.47 1.12 -3.44
C GLN A 36 -19.00 -0.29 -3.11
N LEU A 37 -20.17 -0.43 -2.47
CA LEU A 37 -20.80 -1.72 -2.12
C LEU A 37 -21.90 -2.13 -3.13
N GLY A 38 -21.51 -2.47 -4.35
CA GLY A 38 -22.25 -3.38 -5.25
C GLY A 38 -23.64 -2.96 -5.77
N ASN A 39 -23.71 -2.71 -7.09
CA ASN A 39 -24.92 -2.43 -7.87
C ASN A 39 -25.97 -3.56 -7.85
N ASN A 40 -26.86 -3.51 -6.86
CA ASN A 40 -28.20 -4.05 -7.00
C ASN A 40 -29.13 -2.84 -6.84
N ALA A 41 -29.59 -2.23 -7.93
CA ALA A 41 -30.28 -0.93 -7.91
C ALA A 41 -31.57 -0.91 -7.04
N GLY A 42 -32.19 -2.07 -6.82
CA GLY A 42 -33.27 -2.21 -5.83
C GLY A 42 -32.77 -2.28 -4.38
N LEU A 43 -31.54 -2.74 -4.16
CA LEU A 43 -30.85 -2.79 -2.89
C LEU A 43 -30.15 -1.46 -2.56
N ILE A 44 -29.52 -0.77 -3.52
CA ILE A 44 -28.97 0.59 -3.37
C ILE A 44 -30.12 1.59 -3.23
N GLY A 45 -31.19 1.51 -4.03
CA GLY A 45 -32.38 2.33 -3.80
C GLY A 45 -33.03 2.06 -2.43
N ALA A 46 -32.97 0.82 -1.91
CA ALA A 46 -33.45 0.50 -0.57
C ALA A 46 -32.43 0.80 0.55
N LEU A 47 -31.13 0.81 0.26
CA LEU A 47 -30.03 1.16 1.16
C LEU A 47 -29.94 2.67 1.26
N GLN A 48 -29.94 3.40 0.16
CA GLN A 48 -29.99 4.86 0.06
C GLN A 48 -31.29 5.43 0.59
N HIS A 49 -32.44 4.75 0.45
CA HIS A 49 -33.67 5.17 1.15
C HIS A 49 -33.64 4.79 2.65
N LYS A 50 -32.87 3.76 3.05
CA LYS A 50 -32.57 3.46 4.46
C LYS A 50 -31.45 4.34 5.04
N LEU A 51 -30.57 4.86 4.21
CA LEU A 51 -29.42 5.70 4.53
C LEU A 51 -29.85 7.15 4.55
N ASP A 52 -30.70 7.62 3.65
CA ASP A 52 -31.43 8.89 3.83
C ASP A 52 -32.36 8.82 5.06
N ASP A 53 -32.77 7.62 5.48
CA ASP A 53 -33.43 7.38 6.79
C ASP A 53 -32.43 7.17 7.95
N LEU A 54 -31.11 7.05 7.73
CA LEU A 54 -30.09 6.84 8.79
C LEU A 54 -29.10 8.00 8.94
N VAL A 55 -28.85 8.74 7.87
CA VAL A 55 -27.88 9.84 7.72
C VAL A 55 -28.68 11.12 7.82
N GLY A 56 -28.42 11.90 8.87
CA GLY A 56 -29.27 13.03 9.27
C GLY A 56 -30.43 12.63 10.17
N MET A 57 -30.67 11.33 10.36
CA MET A 57 -31.29 10.85 11.59
C MET A 57 -30.16 10.58 12.59
N SER A 58 -29.92 11.50 13.53
CA SER A 58 -29.71 11.02 14.90
C SER A 58 -30.81 9.96 15.08
N SER A 59 -30.46 8.70 15.31
CA SER A 59 -31.19 7.51 14.82
C SER A 59 -32.61 7.29 15.39
N GLY A 60 -33.32 8.35 15.77
CA GLY A 60 -34.37 8.48 16.76
C GLY A 60 -33.93 7.99 18.13
N PHE A 61 -32.87 7.19 18.19
CA PHE A 61 -32.44 6.40 19.30
C PHE A 61 -31.97 7.34 20.39
N VAL A 62 -30.99 8.20 20.10
CA VAL A 62 -30.45 9.16 21.04
C VAL A 62 -31.57 10.09 21.54
N GLU A 63 -32.47 10.55 20.68
CA GLU A 63 -33.62 11.39 21.06
C GLU A 63 -34.64 10.62 21.92
N SER A 64 -34.80 9.32 21.68
CA SER A 64 -35.70 8.42 22.43
C SER A 64 -35.11 7.98 23.78
N LEU A 65 -33.80 8.15 23.98
CA LEU A 65 -33.15 7.84 25.24
C LEU A 65 -33.74 8.71 26.35
N HIS A 66 -33.85 8.12 27.55
CA HIS A 66 -34.24 8.85 28.74
C HIS A 66 -33.33 10.08 28.90
N TRP A 67 -33.87 11.25 29.27
CA TRP A 67 -33.14 12.52 29.29
C TRP A 67 -31.82 12.48 30.07
N LYS A 68 -31.74 11.70 31.16
CA LYS A 68 -30.48 11.47 31.91
C LYS A 68 -29.42 10.69 31.12
N VAL A 69 -29.84 9.79 30.24
CA VAL A 69 -28.94 9.05 29.35
C VAL A 69 -28.45 9.99 28.25
N ARG A 70 -29.33 10.82 27.66
CA ARG A 70 -28.91 11.86 26.70
C ARG A 70 -27.88 12.81 27.31
N ALA A 71 -28.12 13.29 28.53
CA ALA A 71 -27.15 14.13 29.25
C ALA A 71 -25.79 13.45 29.45
N ARG A 72 -25.75 12.11 29.62
CA ARG A 72 -24.48 11.37 29.68
C ARG A 72 -23.84 11.21 28.31
N VAL A 73 -24.62 10.98 27.26
CA VAL A 73 -24.11 10.91 25.87
C VAL A 73 -23.50 12.25 25.48
N ASN A 74 -24.17 13.37 25.77
CA ASN A 74 -23.61 14.71 25.51
C ASN A 74 -22.28 14.92 26.26
N ALA A 75 -22.21 14.53 27.54
CA ALA A 75 -20.96 14.61 28.29
C ALA A 75 -19.85 13.69 27.72
N LEU A 76 -20.21 12.56 27.11
CA LEU A 76 -19.25 11.70 26.39
C LEU A 76 -18.79 12.35 25.07
N SER A 77 -19.69 13.03 24.36
CA SER A 77 -19.35 13.78 23.14
C SER A 77 -18.44 14.98 23.45
N GLU A 78 -18.69 15.70 24.55
CA GLU A 78 -17.79 16.76 25.04
C GLU A 78 -16.39 16.17 25.34
N ALA A 79 -16.33 15.03 26.03
CA ALA A 79 -15.06 14.35 26.30
C ALA A 79 -14.38 13.83 25.02
N GLN A 80 -15.14 13.45 23.99
CA GLN A 80 -14.59 13.08 22.68
C GLN A 80 -13.98 14.31 22.00
N GLY A 81 -14.64 15.47 22.03
CA GLY A 81 -14.06 16.71 21.51
C GLY A 81 -12.74 17.09 22.21
N GLU A 82 -12.69 16.98 23.54
CA GLU A 82 -11.43 17.20 24.29
C GLU A 82 -10.32 16.20 23.88
N HIS A 83 -10.69 14.94 23.60
CA HIS A 83 -9.77 13.93 23.10
C HIS A 83 -9.25 14.30 21.71
N ASP A 84 -10.12 14.70 20.80
CA ASP A 84 -9.79 15.00 19.41
C ASP A 84 -8.88 16.25 19.32
N GLU A 85 -9.12 17.26 20.17
CA GLU A 85 -8.20 18.41 20.31
C GLU A 85 -6.80 18.01 20.82
N LEU A 86 -6.72 17.05 21.74
CA LEU A 86 -5.43 16.52 22.20
C LEU A 86 -4.75 15.67 21.13
N TYR A 87 -5.55 14.94 20.36
CA TYR A 87 -5.07 14.11 19.25
C TYR A 87 -4.49 14.97 18.12
N GLY A 88 -5.13 16.08 17.75
CA GLY A 88 -4.59 17.03 16.79
C GLY A 88 -3.22 17.59 17.22
N LYS A 89 -3.04 17.91 18.50
CA LYS A 89 -1.72 18.32 19.05
C LYS A 89 -0.68 17.20 18.98
N PHE A 90 -1.08 15.96 19.25
CA PHE A 90 -0.19 14.81 19.11
C PHE A 90 0.29 14.64 17.66
N LEU A 91 -0.61 14.81 16.70
CA LEU A 91 -0.30 14.78 15.27
C LEU A 91 0.68 15.86 14.85
N GLU A 92 0.47 17.11 15.28
CA GLU A 92 1.42 18.20 15.06
C GLU A 92 2.81 17.90 15.64
N GLU A 93 2.87 17.38 16.87
CA GLU A 93 4.13 16.99 17.51
C GLU A 93 4.81 15.82 16.79
N LYS A 94 4.05 14.81 16.34
CA LYS A 94 4.54 13.67 15.54
C LYS A 94 5.18 14.16 14.25
N ARG A 95 4.49 15.03 13.50
CA ARG A 95 5.01 15.62 12.25
C ARG A 95 6.28 16.44 12.49
N ALA A 96 6.30 17.27 13.52
CA ALA A 96 7.49 18.05 13.88
C ALA A 96 8.68 17.15 14.26
N LEU A 97 8.40 16.01 14.90
CA LEU A 97 9.40 15.00 15.23
C LEU A 97 9.94 14.31 13.97
N GLU A 98 9.07 13.87 13.07
CA GLU A 98 9.45 13.27 11.79
C GLU A 98 10.31 14.21 10.96
N GLU A 99 9.91 15.48 10.81
CA GLU A 99 10.67 16.49 10.07
C GLU A 99 12.06 16.72 10.70
N ARG A 100 12.14 16.75 12.04
CA ARG A 100 13.42 16.86 12.76
C ARG A 100 14.33 15.68 12.47
N TYR A 101 13.81 14.45 12.51
CA TYR A 101 14.62 13.25 12.26
C TYR A 101 14.98 13.10 10.78
N ALA A 102 14.11 13.50 9.86
CA ALA A 102 14.42 13.58 8.44
C ALA A 102 15.66 14.46 8.19
N LYS A 103 15.76 15.63 8.85
CA LYS A 103 16.94 16.51 8.78
C LYS A 103 18.21 15.85 9.36
N LEU A 104 18.08 14.97 10.35
CA LEU A 104 19.20 14.22 10.92
C LEU A 104 19.64 13.04 10.04
N TYR A 105 18.70 12.39 9.35
CA TYR A 105 18.98 11.30 8.42
C TYR A 105 19.55 11.79 7.08
N ALA A 106 19.12 12.96 6.60
CA ALA A 106 19.57 13.54 5.33
C ALA A 106 21.11 13.51 5.11
N PRO A 107 21.98 13.93 6.04
CA PRO A 107 23.44 13.83 5.85
C PRO A 107 23.96 12.38 5.79
N LEU A 108 23.26 11.42 6.42
CA LEU A 108 23.62 10.00 6.35
C LEU A 108 23.26 9.42 4.99
N TYR A 109 22.07 9.72 4.47
CA TYR A 109 21.66 9.33 3.12
C TYR A 109 22.53 9.97 2.04
N ALA A 110 22.88 11.26 2.18
CA ALA A 110 23.83 11.92 1.29
C ALA A 110 25.22 11.25 1.33
N LYS A 111 25.68 10.81 2.51
CA LYS A 111 26.93 10.06 2.64
C LYS A 111 26.85 8.69 1.94
N ARG A 112 25.74 7.95 2.10
CA ARG A 112 25.48 6.69 1.38
C ARG A 112 25.53 6.92 -0.12
N ALA A 113 24.77 7.91 -0.62
CA ALA A 113 24.72 8.24 -2.03
C ALA A 113 26.10 8.58 -2.61
N ALA A 114 26.92 9.36 -1.89
CA ALA A 114 28.28 9.70 -2.33
C ALA A 114 29.20 8.46 -2.45
N ILE A 115 29.04 7.47 -1.55
CA ILE A 115 29.78 6.21 -1.61
C ILE A 115 29.27 5.34 -2.77
N VAL A 116 27.96 5.15 -2.88
CA VAL A 116 27.33 4.35 -3.94
C VAL A 116 27.68 4.89 -5.34
N LYS A 117 27.70 6.22 -5.52
CA LYS A 117 28.10 6.89 -6.77
C LYS A 117 29.61 6.86 -7.03
N GLY A 118 30.43 6.48 -6.04
CA GLY A 118 31.90 6.53 -6.10
C GLY A 118 32.47 7.94 -6.12
N GLU A 119 31.74 8.94 -5.60
CA GLU A 119 32.24 10.30 -5.39
C GLU A 119 33.10 10.41 -4.13
N LYS A 120 32.81 9.54 -3.16
CA LYS A 120 33.57 9.40 -1.92
C LYS A 120 34.07 7.97 -1.77
N ASP A 121 35.38 7.82 -1.88
CA ASP A 121 36.06 6.55 -1.64
C ASP A 121 36.23 6.27 -0.14
N VAL A 122 36.48 5.02 0.21
CA VAL A 122 36.71 4.56 1.59
C VAL A 122 38.07 3.88 1.64
N ASP A 123 38.90 4.29 2.61
CA ASP A 123 40.22 3.68 2.81
C ASP A 123 40.06 2.18 3.13
N ALA A 124 40.41 1.33 2.18
CA ALA A 124 40.51 -0.11 2.33
C ALA A 124 41.98 -0.55 2.18
N LYS A 125 42.35 -1.66 2.84
CA LYS A 125 43.62 -2.35 2.60
C LYS A 125 43.31 -3.70 1.98
N PRO A 126 44.07 -4.13 0.96
CA PRO A 126 43.86 -5.45 0.37
C PRO A 126 44.08 -6.52 1.45
N GLU A 127 43.19 -7.49 1.50
CA GLU A 127 43.29 -8.67 2.35
C GLU A 127 44.16 -9.76 1.67
N ASP A 128 44.55 -10.78 2.44
CA ASP A 128 45.36 -11.89 1.94
C ASP A 128 44.58 -12.69 0.88
N GLY A 129 44.86 -12.42 -0.40
CA GLY A 129 44.19 -13.07 -1.53
C GLY A 129 43.69 -12.09 -2.59
N ASP A 130 43.61 -10.80 -2.28
CA ASP A 130 43.21 -9.76 -3.21
C ASP A 130 44.31 -9.44 -4.24
N ASP A 131 43.92 -9.22 -5.49
CA ASP A 131 44.82 -8.70 -6.52
C ASP A 131 44.94 -7.18 -6.36
N ALA A 132 46.01 -6.72 -5.71
CA ALA A 132 46.25 -5.30 -5.47
C ALA A 132 46.46 -4.47 -6.75
N ASP A 133 46.65 -5.13 -7.91
CA ASP A 133 46.77 -4.47 -9.22
C ASP A 133 45.42 -4.40 -9.97
N GLU A 134 44.33 -4.97 -9.44
CA GLU A 134 42.98 -4.90 -10.03
C GLU A 134 42.35 -3.51 -9.82
N GLU A 135 41.91 -2.87 -10.91
CA GLU A 135 41.18 -1.60 -10.83
C GLU A 135 39.74 -1.83 -10.38
N ALA A 136 39.39 -1.33 -9.21
CA ALA A 136 38.04 -1.38 -8.69
C ALA A 136 37.05 -0.60 -9.58
N PRO A 137 35.80 -1.10 -9.76
CA PRO A 137 34.75 -0.33 -10.40
C PRO A 137 34.43 0.94 -9.59
N LYS A 138 33.87 1.94 -10.27
CA LYS A 138 33.48 3.19 -9.61
C LYS A 138 32.24 2.96 -8.73
N GLY A 139 32.36 3.28 -7.44
CA GLY A 139 31.24 3.22 -6.49
C GLY A 139 30.81 1.79 -6.16
N VAL A 140 29.52 1.59 -5.93
CA VAL A 140 28.92 0.28 -5.71
C VAL A 140 27.98 -0.03 -6.88
N PRO A 141 28.43 -0.77 -7.90
CA PRO A 141 27.62 -1.08 -9.07
C PRO A 141 26.32 -1.79 -8.70
N ASP A 142 25.25 -1.49 -9.44
CA ASP A 142 23.94 -2.13 -9.35
C ASP A 142 23.30 -2.08 -7.94
N PHE A 143 23.77 -1.22 -7.04
CA PHE A 143 23.34 -1.16 -5.62
C PHE A 143 21.82 -1.14 -5.44
N TRP A 144 21.14 -0.18 -6.06
CA TRP A 144 19.69 -0.05 -5.95
C TRP A 144 18.93 -1.13 -6.70
N LEU A 145 19.44 -1.59 -7.84
CA LEU A 145 18.84 -2.71 -8.56
C LEU A 145 18.84 -3.96 -7.67
N CYS A 146 19.98 -4.30 -7.07
CA CYS A 146 20.10 -5.43 -6.16
C CYS A 146 19.21 -5.27 -4.92
N ALA A 147 19.22 -4.10 -4.27
CA ALA A 147 18.38 -3.83 -3.11
C ALA A 147 16.88 -4.00 -3.41
N LEU A 148 16.39 -3.46 -4.54
CA LEU A 148 15.00 -3.62 -4.95
C LEU A 148 14.68 -5.08 -5.33
N ARG A 149 15.61 -5.80 -5.96
CA ARG A 149 15.41 -7.21 -6.37
C ARG A 149 15.31 -8.17 -5.21
N ASN A 150 15.98 -7.88 -4.09
CA ASN A 150 16.03 -8.76 -2.94
C ASN A 150 14.74 -8.74 -2.12
N HIS A 151 13.95 -7.66 -2.20
CA HIS A 151 12.62 -7.62 -1.61
C HIS A 151 11.62 -8.41 -2.48
N GLU A 152 10.83 -9.29 -1.87
CA GLU A 152 9.91 -10.22 -2.57
C GLU A 152 8.99 -9.51 -3.56
N LEU A 153 8.12 -8.62 -3.07
CA LEU A 153 7.14 -7.91 -3.91
C LEU A 153 7.79 -7.05 -5.01
N LEU A 154 8.85 -6.29 -4.67
CA LEU A 154 9.54 -5.44 -5.66
C LEU A 154 10.30 -6.25 -6.71
N GLY A 155 10.89 -7.37 -6.30
CA GLY A 155 11.60 -8.29 -7.17
C GLY A 155 10.70 -8.89 -8.25
N GLU A 156 9.44 -9.18 -7.93
CA GLU A 156 8.43 -9.64 -8.88
C GLU A 156 8.04 -8.58 -9.92
N GLN A 157 8.06 -7.31 -9.54
CA GLN A 157 7.77 -6.20 -10.47
C GLN A 157 8.94 -5.93 -11.44
N ILE A 158 10.16 -6.37 -11.12
CA ILE A 158 11.37 -6.13 -11.93
C ILE A 158 11.58 -7.25 -12.94
N THR A 159 11.36 -6.93 -14.22
CA THR A 159 11.63 -7.85 -15.33
C THR A 159 13.08 -7.74 -15.83
N GLU A 160 13.57 -8.76 -16.54
CA GLU A 160 14.90 -8.75 -17.16
C GLU A 160 15.16 -7.53 -18.09
N LYS A 161 14.10 -6.94 -18.66
CA LYS A 161 14.22 -5.78 -19.55
C LYS A 161 14.49 -4.48 -18.77
N ASP A 162 14.04 -4.43 -17.52
CA ASP A 162 14.13 -3.26 -16.65
C ASP A 162 15.52 -3.12 -16.05
N GLU A 163 16.20 -4.25 -15.81
CA GLU A 163 17.55 -4.29 -15.21
C GLU A 163 18.50 -3.31 -15.90
N GLY A 164 18.53 -3.30 -17.23
CA GLY A 164 19.44 -2.42 -17.96
C GLY A 164 19.22 -0.92 -17.71
N ALA A 165 18.00 -0.49 -17.44
CA ALA A 165 17.71 0.89 -17.06
C ALA A 165 17.96 1.13 -15.55
N LEU A 166 17.60 0.18 -14.70
CA LEU A 166 17.79 0.25 -13.24
C LEU A 166 19.26 0.25 -12.82
N LYS A 167 20.18 -0.26 -13.64
CA LYS A 167 21.64 -0.11 -13.43
C LYS A 167 22.12 1.34 -13.40
N HIS A 168 21.35 2.25 -14.00
CA HIS A 168 21.63 3.68 -14.00
C HIS A 168 20.99 4.42 -12.81
N LEU A 169 20.30 3.71 -11.91
CA LEU A 169 19.69 4.28 -10.71
C LEU A 169 20.77 4.59 -9.68
N LEU A 170 20.92 5.87 -9.33
CA LEU A 170 21.97 6.37 -8.44
C LEU A 170 21.49 6.51 -7.00
N ASP A 171 20.24 6.91 -6.80
CA ASP A 171 19.66 7.15 -5.48
C ASP A 171 18.14 7.04 -5.52
N ILE A 172 17.56 6.66 -4.38
CA ILE A 172 16.11 6.72 -4.14
C ILE A 172 15.91 7.55 -2.88
N THR A 173 15.14 8.63 -3.00
CA THR A 173 14.83 9.55 -1.90
C THR A 173 13.34 9.64 -1.66
N SER A 174 12.95 9.89 -0.42
CA SER A 174 11.57 10.16 -0.03
C SER A 174 11.48 11.54 0.62
N ARG A 175 10.39 12.25 0.36
CA ARG A 175 10.05 13.53 0.99
C ARG A 175 8.55 13.60 1.25
N SER A 176 8.15 14.35 2.26
CA SER A 176 6.73 14.73 2.41
C SER A 176 6.30 15.62 1.24
N LEU A 177 5.00 15.57 0.90
CA LEU A 177 4.43 16.52 -0.03
C LEU A 177 4.43 17.93 0.57
N THR A 178 4.44 18.92 -0.32
CA THR A 178 4.42 20.33 0.04
C THR A 178 3.30 21.02 -0.71
N LYS A 179 2.99 22.27 -0.35
CA LYS A 179 1.97 23.06 -1.05
C LYS A 179 2.25 23.22 -2.55
N GLU A 180 3.51 23.10 -3.00
CA GLU A 180 3.88 23.16 -4.42
C GLU A 180 3.43 21.91 -5.19
N ASP A 181 3.16 20.80 -4.50
CA ASP A 181 2.65 19.56 -5.10
C ASP A 181 1.14 19.59 -5.31
N PHE A 182 0.43 20.55 -4.71
CA PHE A 182 -1.02 20.77 -4.85
C PHE A 182 -1.23 22.08 -5.65
N PRO A 183 -1.20 22.03 -6.99
CA PRO A 183 -1.43 23.22 -7.80
C PRO A 183 -2.83 23.77 -7.51
N LYS A 184 -2.93 25.05 -7.13
CA LYS A 184 -4.23 25.72 -6.99
C LYS A 184 -4.90 25.73 -8.36
N ASP A 185 -6.13 25.23 -8.42
CA ASP A 185 -6.95 25.40 -9.62
C ASP A 185 -7.15 26.90 -9.85
N GLU A 186 -6.82 27.38 -11.06
CA GLU A 186 -6.93 28.82 -11.43
C GLU A 186 -8.37 29.36 -11.32
N ASP A 187 -9.37 28.47 -11.17
CA ASP A 187 -10.79 28.79 -11.05
C ASP A 187 -11.27 28.92 -9.57
N ASP A 188 -10.41 28.67 -8.58
CA ASP A 188 -10.77 28.63 -7.14
C ASP A 188 -10.25 29.85 -6.34
N GLU A 189 -10.08 31.00 -7.01
CA GLU A 189 -9.56 32.24 -6.41
C GLU A 189 -10.54 32.95 -5.45
N GLU A 190 -11.75 32.41 -5.17
CA GLU A 190 -12.80 33.11 -4.41
C GLU A 190 -13.09 32.59 -2.98
N GLU A 191 -12.50 31.49 -2.50
CA GLU A 191 -12.69 31.00 -1.12
C GLU A 191 -11.50 31.37 -0.20
N ASP A 192 -11.45 32.64 0.19
CA ASP A 192 -10.36 33.29 0.94
C ASP A 192 -10.40 33.02 2.46
N ASP A 193 -11.16 32.01 2.95
CA ASP A 193 -11.37 31.78 4.40
C ASP A 193 -11.38 30.29 4.86
N GLU A 194 -11.13 29.30 3.99
CA GLU A 194 -10.96 27.90 4.46
C GLU A 194 -9.53 27.69 5.00
N GLU A 195 -9.41 27.06 6.18
CA GLU A 195 -8.13 26.65 6.75
C GLU A 195 -7.37 25.85 5.69
N GLU A 196 -6.30 26.44 5.11
CA GLU A 196 -5.51 25.77 4.06
C GLU A 196 -5.05 24.40 4.57
N GLU A 197 -5.75 23.34 4.14
CA GLU A 197 -5.47 21.97 4.55
C GLU A 197 -3.99 21.67 4.29
N GLU A 198 -3.34 21.11 5.29
CA GLU A 198 -1.91 20.85 5.19
C GLU A 198 -1.68 19.74 4.15
N PRO A 199 -0.65 19.85 3.29
CA PRO A 199 -0.39 18.83 2.28
C PRO A 199 -0.03 17.50 2.96
N ILE A 200 -0.87 16.48 2.82
CA ILE A 200 -0.65 15.14 3.38
C ILE A 200 -0.23 14.17 2.28
N GLY A 201 0.85 13.43 2.54
CA GLY A 201 1.37 12.40 1.66
C GLY A 201 2.87 12.47 1.48
N PHE A 202 3.38 11.67 0.54
CA PHE A 202 4.81 11.61 0.26
C PHE A 202 5.13 11.43 -1.23
N ALA A 203 6.33 11.83 -1.61
CA ALA A 203 6.90 11.61 -2.91
C ALA A 203 8.17 10.75 -2.82
N LEU A 204 8.26 9.77 -3.71
CA LEU A 204 9.47 9.01 -4.01
C LEU A 204 10.14 9.59 -5.25
N GLU A 205 11.44 9.78 -5.20
CA GLU A 205 12.25 10.32 -6.30
C GLU A 205 13.40 9.37 -6.61
N PHE A 206 13.43 8.89 -7.85
CA PHE A 206 14.42 7.95 -8.38
C PHE A 206 15.39 8.72 -9.27
N HIS A 207 16.64 8.86 -8.81
CA HIS A 207 17.66 9.68 -9.46
C HIS A 207 18.51 8.83 -10.39
N PHE A 208 18.45 9.09 -11.69
CA PHE A 208 19.18 8.36 -12.71
C PHE A 208 20.35 9.17 -13.28
N GLU A 209 21.44 8.49 -13.63
CA GLU A 209 22.44 9.07 -14.52
C GLU A 209 21.95 9.10 -15.98
N PRO A 210 22.56 9.94 -16.85
CA PRO A 210 22.26 9.90 -18.27
C PRO A 210 22.42 8.49 -18.85
N ASN A 211 21.31 7.94 -19.36
CA ASN A 211 21.22 6.55 -19.79
C ASN A 211 20.66 6.42 -21.22
N ASP A 212 20.61 5.22 -21.77
CA ASP A 212 20.14 4.95 -23.14
C ASP A 212 18.62 4.77 -23.28
N TYR A 213 17.86 4.87 -22.19
CA TYR A 213 16.45 4.47 -22.13
C TYR A 213 15.49 5.66 -22.17
N PHE A 214 15.75 6.70 -21.37
CA PHE A 214 14.92 7.90 -21.27
C PHE A 214 15.79 9.15 -21.08
N GLU A 215 15.16 10.32 -21.14
CA GLU A 215 15.84 11.63 -20.98
C GLU A 215 15.81 12.16 -19.54
N ASP A 216 14.89 11.65 -18.72
CA ASP A 216 14.65 12.08 -17.34
C ASP A 216 15.84 11.75 -16.43
N ALA A 217 16.27 12.75 -15.64
CA ALA A 217 17.25 12.56 -14.58
C ALA A 217 16.61 12.13 -13.26
N VAL A 218 15.33 12.44 -13.06
CA VAL A 218 14.55 12.06 -11.88
C VAL A 218 13.20 11.58 -12.34
N LEU A 219 12.80 10.38 -11.91
CA LEU A 219 11.43 9.89 -12.01
C LEU A 219 10.79 9.99 -10.62
N SER A 220 9.66 10.69 -10.50
CA SER A 220 8.91 10.84 -9.27
C SER A 220 7.62 10.02 -9.27
N LYS A 221 7.25 9.52 -8.09
CA LYS A 221 5.93 8.96 -7.76
C LYS A 221 5.43 9.63 -6.50
N LYS A 222 4.22 10.19 -6.52
CA LYS A 222 3.60 10.91 -5.42
C LYS A 222 2.34 10.17 -4.96
N TYR A 223 2.12 10.12 -3.66
CA TYR A 223 0.92 9.59 -3.03
C TYR A 223 0.27 10.70 -2.21
N PHE A 224 -0.96 11.02 -2.56
CA PHE A 224 -1.80 12.04 -1.92
C PHE A 224 -2.74 11.30 -0.98
N MET A 225 -2.68 11.63 0.31
CA MET A 225 -3.36 10.88 1.36
C MET A 225 -4.45 11.78 1.97
N ALA A 226 -5.57 11.18 2.35
CA ALA A 226 -6.67 11.91 2.99
C ALA A 226 -6.37 12.22 4.47
N ASP A 227 -5.55 11.39 5.12
CA ASP A 227 -5.25 11.51 6.54
C ASP A 227 -3.77 11.21 6.83
N MET A 228 -3.23 11.77 7.93
CA MET A 228 -1.84 11.60 8.36
C MET A 228 -1.58 10.29 9.12
N ASP A 229 -2.57 9.78 9.83
CA ASP A 229 -2.47 8.58 10.68
C ASP A 229 -3.12 7.37 10.03
N ASP A 230 -4.25 7.57 9.36
CA ASP A 230 -4.89 6.50 8.61
C ASP A 230 -4.40 6.53 7.15
N PRO A 231 -3.81 5.42 6.63
CA PRO A 231 -3.21 5.37 5.30
C PRO A 231 -4.28 5.27 4.21
N ILE A 232 -5.20 6.23 4.17
CA ILE A 232 -6.25 6.33 3.17
C ILE A 232 -5.68 7.07 1.97
N LEU A 233 -5.38 6.33 0.89
CA LEU A 233 -4.92 6.89 -0.37
C LEU A 233 -6.08 7.55 -1.11
N GLU A 234 -5.95 8.83 -1.47
CA GLU A 234 -6.90 9.49 -2.37
C GLU A 234 -6.57 9.18 -3.82
N HIS A 235 -5.34 9.51 -4.22
CA HIS A 235 -4.83 9.25 -5.56
C HIS A 235 -3.29 9.26 -5.56
N SER A 236 -2.71 8.82 -6.67
CA SER A 236 -1.26 8.88 -6.87
C SER A 236 -0.90 9.41 -8.26
N GLU A 237 0.24 10.07 -8.35
CA GLU A 237 0.75 10.64 -9.58
C GLU A 237 2.14 10.10 -9.89
N GLY A 238 2.36 9.67 -11.12
CA GLY A 238 3.66 9.21 -11.59
C GLY A 238 4.24 10.11 -12.68
N THR A 239 5.52 9.93 -12.96
CA THR A 239 6.21 10.67 -14.04
C THR A 239 5.92 10.06 -15.40
N ASP A 240 5.47 10.89 -16.34
CA ASP A 240 5.42 10.56 -17.76
C ASP A 240 6.84 10.44 -18.34
N ILE A 241 7.38 9.23 -18.33
CA ILE A 241 8.77 8.95 -18.73
C ILE A 241 9.03 9.35 -20.19
N ALA A 242 10.03 10.20 -20.41
CA ALA A 242 10.50 10.65 -21.71
C ALA A 242 11.36 9.57 -22.41
N TRP A 243 10.72 8.46 -22.81
CA TRP A 243 11.37 7.33 -23.45
C TRP A 243 12.08 7.69 -24.77
N LYS A 244 13.34 7.27 -24.89
CA LYS A 244 14.11 7.35 -26.13
C LYS A 244 13.55 6.39 -27.18
N GLN A 245 13.88 6.67 -28.44
CA GLN A 245 13.29 5.95 -29.56
C GLN A 245 13.51 4.43 -29.48
N GLY A 246 12.41 3.68 -29.35
CA GLY A 246 12.43 2.21 -29.31
C GLY A 246 12.93 1.63 -27.99
N LYS A 247 12.97 2.44 -26.93
CA LYS A 247 13.47 2.05 -25.60
C LYS A 247 12.39 2.04 -24.53
N ASN A 248 11.14 2.31 -24.89
CA ASN A 248 10.02 2.18 -23.98
C ASN A 248 9.87 0.72 -23.54
N LEU A 249 10.09 0.50 -22.24
CA LEU A 249 10.08 -0.82 -21.61
C LEU A 249 8.68 -1.28 -21.22
N THR A 250 7.73 -0.35 -21.07
CA THR A 250 6.33 -0.62 -20.71
C THR A 250 5.47 -1.07 -21.91
N VAL A 251 6.03 -1.07 -23.12
CA VAL A 251 5.33 -1.51 -24.34
C VAL A 251 6.10 -2.53 -25.18
N LYS A 252 5.36 -3.48 -25.75
CA LYS A 252 5.86 -4.42 -26.76
C LYS A 252 5.43 -4.00 -28.16
N VAL A 253 6.40 -3.78 -29.05
CA VAL A 253 6.14 -3.38 -30.46
C VAL A 253 5.88 -4.60 -31.34
N LEU A 254 4.64 -4.78 -31.77
CA LEU A 254 4.23 -5.81 -32.73
C LEU A 254 4.26 -5.25 -34.17
N ARG A 255 5.13 -5.81 -35.01
CA ARG A 255 5.17 -5.49 -36.45
C ARG A 255 4.19 -6.35 -37.23
N LYS A 256 3.15 -5.74 -37.82
CA LYS A 256 2.26 -6.44 -38.75
C LYS A 256 2.83 -6.42 -40.16
N LYS A 257 2.84 -7.58 -40.84
CA LYS A 257 3.16 -7.66 -42.28
C LYS A 257 2.15 -6.80 -43.05
N PRO A 258 2.60 -5.97 -44.01
CA PRO A 258 1.70 -5.15 -44.82
C PRO A 258 0.69 -6.06 -45.55
N LYS A 259 -0.58 -5.65 -45.61
CA LYS A 259 -1.64 -6.40 -46.31
C LYS A 259 -1.21 -6.69 -47.75
N LYS A 260 -1.48 -7.92 -48.21
CA LYS A 260 -1.19 -8.38 -49.58
C LYS A 260 -1.96 -7.47 -50.56
N GLY A 261 -1.26 -6.55 -51.22
CA GLY A 261 -1.84 -5.52 -52.10
C GLY A 261 -1.55 -4.06 -51.70
N ALA A 262 -0.92 -3.81 -50.55
CA ALA A 262 -0.43 -2.47 -50.19
C ALA A 262 0.66 -2.00 -51.17
N ALA A 263 0.67 -0.70 -51.47
CA ALA A 263 1.64 -0.07 -52.38
C ALA A 263 3.07 -0.49 -52.04
N LYS A 264 3.94 -0.66 -53.05
CA LYS A 264 5.32 -1.18 -52.94
C LYS A 264 6.24 -0.45 -51.93
N ASN A 265 5.79 0.67 -51.33
CA ASN A 265 6.48 1.48 -50.33
C ASN A 265 5.64 1.77 -49.06
N ALA A 266 4.61 0.97 -48.74
CA ALA A 266 3.84 1.17 -47.51
C ALA A 266 4.68 0.87 -46.26
N LYS A 267 4.83 1.86 -45.37
CA LYS A 267 5.53 1.69 -44.09
C LYS A 267 4.84 0.57 -43.28
N PRO A 268 5.60 -0.31 -42.61
CA PRO A 268 5.02 -1.32 -41.74
C PRO A 268 4.21 -0.67 -40.61
N ILE A 269 3.00 -1.18 -40.37
CA ILE A 269 2.13 -0.73 -39.27
C ILE A 269 2.67 -1.39 -37.99
N THR A 270 3.20 -0.57 -37.08
CA THR A 270 3.57 -0.97 -35.73
C THR A 270 2.37 -0.79 -34.82
N LYS A 271 1.94 -1.87 -34.15
CA LYS A 271 1.01 -1.81 -33.02
C LYS A 271 1.83 -1.97 -31.75
N THR A 272 1.59 -1.15 -30.74
CA THR A 272 2.13 -1.31 -29.38
C THR A 272 1.09 -1.98 -28.48
N GLU A 273 1.55 -2.73 -27.49
CA GLU A 273 0.74 -3.40 -26.48
C GLU A 273 1.45 -3.26 -25.13
N LYS A 274 0.71 -2.95 -24.06
CA LYS A 274 1.29 -2.82 -22.70
C LYS A 274 1.94 -4.15 -22.31
N THR A 275 3.07 -4.09 -21.62
CA THR A 275 3.79 -5.26 -21.11
C THR A 275 4.21 -4.99 -19.67
N GLU A 276 4.36 -6.06 -18.90
CA GLU A 276 4.95 -6.00 -17.57
C GLU A 276 6.35 -5.39 -17.63
N SER A 277 6.58 -4.48 -16.69
CA SER A 277 7.78 -3.68 -16.51
C SER A 277 7.65 -2.94 -15.20
N PHE A 278 8.73 -2.88 -14.42
CA PHE A 278 8.81 -2.08 -13.19
C PHE A 278 8.40 -0.61 -13.43
N PHE A 279 8.71 -0.06 -14.60
CA PHE A 279 8.44 1.33 -14.93
C PHE A 279 6.93 1.63 -15.12
N ASN A 280 6.05 0.63 -15.10
CA ASN A 280 4.61 0.88 -14.97
C ASN A 280 4.25 1.50 -13.60
N PHE A 281 5.12 1.38 -12.59
CA PHE A 281 4.97 2.04 -11.29
C PHE A 281 4.82 3.57 -11.39
N PHE A 282 5.40 4.18 -12.43
CA PHE A 282 5.26 5.61 -12.72
C PHE A 282 4.03 5.95 -13.57
N SER A 283 3.18 4.97 -13.85
CA SER A 283 1.89 5.12 -14.52
C SER A 283 0.82 4.47 -13.66
N PRO A 284 0.46 5.11 -12.52
CA PRO A 284 -0.45 4.53 -11.55
C PRO A 284 -1.84 4.26 -12.15
N PRO A 285 -2.67 3.44 -11.48
CA PRO A 285 -4.07 3.27 -11.88
C PRO A 285 -4.81 4.61 -11.86
N GLU A 286 -5.47 4.95 -12.96
CA GLU A 286 -6.30 6.16 -13.05
C GLU A 286 -7.60 5.93 -12.29
N VAL A 287 -7.93 6.83 -11.36
CA VAL A 287 -9.24 6.86 -10.70
C VAL A 287 -10.24 7.49 -11.68
N PRO A 288 -11.27 6.75 -12.15
CA PRO A 288 -12.24 7.31 -13.06
C PRO A 288 -13.07 8.41 -12.39
N ASP A 289 -13.52 9.37 -13.20
CA ASP A 289 -14.44 10.41 -12.73
C ASP A 289 -15.68 9.80 -12.08
N GLU A 290 -16.30 10.50 -11.13
CA GLU A 290 -17.50 10.03 -10.42
C GLU A 290 -18.69 9.71 -11.35
N GLU A 291 -18.68 10.25 -12.57
CA GLU A 291 -19.68 9.98 -13.62
C GLU A 291 -19.43 8.67 -14.41
N ALA A 292 -18.27 8.04 -14.23
CA ALA A 292 -17.93 6.79 -14.90
C ALA A 292 -18.70 5.61 -14.28
N GLU A 293 -19.62 5.03 -15.04
CA GLU A 293 -20.31 3.80 -14.65
C GLU A 293 -19.36 2.59 -14.77
N LEU A 294 -18.60 2.33 -13.70
CA LEU A 294 -17.88 1.07 -13.53
C LEU A 294 -18.81 -0.03 -12.99
N ASP A 295 -18.62 -1.25 -13.44
CA ASP A 295 -19.27 -2.39 -12.79
C ASP A 295 -18.55 -2.78 -11.47
N PRO A 296 -19.21 -3.54 -10.57
CA PRO A 296 -18.60 -3.88 -9.28
C PRO A 296 -17.27 -4.66 -9.38
N GLU A 297 -17.06 -5.42 -10.45
CA GLU A 297 -15.82 -6.18 -10.67
C GLU A 297 -14.69 -5.24 -11.12
N GLU A 298 -15.00 -4.25 -11.95
CA GLU A 298 -14.04 -3.21 -12.35
C GLU A 298 -13.62 -2.32 -11.16
N VAL A 299 -14.55 -1.99 -10.25
CA VAL A 299 -14.24 -1.23 -9.02
C VAL A 299 -13.31 -2.03 -8.11
N GLU A 300 -13.59 -3.32 -7.89
CA GLU A 300 -12.77 -4.20 -7.06
C GLU A 300 -11.34 -4.33 -7.64
N GLN A 301 -11.22 -4.55 -8.96
CA GLN A 301 -9.93 -4.63 -9.64
C GLN A 301 -9.13 -3.31 -9.56
N LEU A 302 -9.82 -2.17 -9.67
CA LEU A 302 -9.17 -0.86 -9.53
C LEU A 302 -8.66 -0.67 -8.10
N GLN A 303 -9.47 -1.00 -7.10
CA GLN A 303 -9.09 -0.89 -5.69
C GLN A 303 -7.87 -1.77 -5.37
N GLU A 304 -7.87 -3.04 -5.81
CA GLU A 304 -6.73 -3.95 -5.63
C GLU A 304 -5.46 -3.39 -6.30
N ALA A 305 -5.60 -2.82 -7.51
CA ALA A 305 -4.47 -2.22 -8.22
C ALA A 305 -3.92 -0.97 -7.51
N MET A 306 -4.79 -0.13 -6.93
CA MET A 306 -4.38 1.05 -6.15
C MET A 306 -3.71 0.66 -4.84
N GLU A 307 -4.24 -0.35 -4.14
CA GLU A 307 -3.67 -0.87 -2.90
C GLU A 307 -2.29 -1.46 -3.13
N MET A 308 -2.13 -2.31 -4.15
CA MET A 308 -0.84 -2.88 -4.53
C MET A 308 0.17 -1.79 -4.92
N ASP A 309 -0.27 -0.77 -5.66
CA ASP A 309 0.59 0.35 -6.04
C ASP A 309 1.05 1.17 -4.83
N TYR A 310 0.16 1.41 -3.86
CA TYR A 310 0.50 2.06 -2.59
C TYR A 310 1.45 1.22 -1.75
N GLU A 311 1.20 -0.09 -1.62
CA GLU A 311 2.02 -1.01 -0.85
C GLU A 311 3.47 -1.01 -1.37
N ILE A 312 3.66 -1.05 -2.69
CA ILE A 312 4.98 -0.91 -3.31
C ILE A 312 5.64 0.42 -2.91
N GLY A 313 4.90 1.53 -2.95
CA GLY A 313 5.39 2.85 -2.56
C GLY A 313 5.80 2.91 -1.08
N ALA A 314 4.96 2.35 -0.20
CA ALA A 314 5.20 2.28 1.23
C ALA A 314 6.44 1.42 1.56
N ILE A 315 6.59 0.25 0.90
CA ILE A 315 7.78 -0.60 1.03
C ILE A 315 9.04 0.18 0.67
N ILE A 316 9.03 0.91 -0.45
CA ILE A 316 10.21 1.69 -0.87
C ILE A 316 10.52 2.77 0.17
N LYS A 317 9.51 3.49 0.66
CA LYS A 317 9.65 4.54 1.67
C LYS A 317 10.16 4.02 3.02
N ASP A 318 9.56 2.97 3.54
CA ASP A 318 9.67 2.56 4.94
C ASP A 318 10.62 1.38 5.15
N LYS A 319 10.83 0.51 4.15
CA LYS A 319 11.78 -0.61 4.22
C LYS A 319 13.05 -0.34 3.40
N ILE A 320 12.93 -0.05 2.11
CA ILE A 320 14.08 0.02 1.20
C ILE A 320 14.98 1.22 1.48
N ILE A 321 14.42 2.44 1.56
CA ILE A 321 15.24 3.65 1.74
C ILE A 321 15.99 3.64 3.09
N PRO A 322 15.39 3.29 4.23
CA PRO A 322 16.10 3.27 5.51
C PRO A 322 17.16 2.17 5.58
N ASN A 323 16.85 0.98 5.07
CA ASN A 323 17.66 -0.23 5.26
C ASN A 323 18.33 -0.70 3.95
N ALA A 324 18.59 0.22 3.01
CA ALA A 324 19.06 -0.10 1.66
C ALA A 324 20.31 -1.00 1.60
N VAL A 325 21.18 -0.92 2.61
CA VAL A 325 22.40 -1.75 2.68
C VAL A 325 22.04 -3.19 3.03
N GLU A 326 21.14 -3.42 3.99
CA GLU A 326 20.67 -4.75 4.39
C GLU A 326 19.91 -5.42 3.25
N TRP A 327 19.08 -4.65 2.53
CA TRP A 327 18.44 -5.13 1.30
C TRP A 327 19.46 -5.43 0.20
N PHE A 328 20.53 -4.65 0.06
CA PHE A 328 21.59 -4.92 -0.92
C PHE A 328 22.40 -6.19 -0.56
N THR A 329 22.74 -6.39 0.72
CA THR A 329 23.49 -7.55 1.20
C THR A 329 22.62 -8.82 1.26
N GLY A 330 21.30 -8.66 1.35
CA GLY A 330 20.33 -9.74 1.52
C GLY A 330 20.05 -10.08 2.99
N GLU A 331 20.71 -9.41 3.93
CA GLU A 331 20.53 -9.60 5.38
C GLU A 331 19.11 -9.26 5.82
N ALA A 332 18.44 -8.31 5.15
CA ALA A 332 17.05 -7.94 5.44
C ALA A 332 16.04 -9.09 5.28
N ASN A 333 16.38 -10.12 4.48
CA ASN A 333 15.51 -11.28 4.28
C ASN A 333 15.70 -12.31 5.41
N GLU A 334 16.87 -12.34 6.06
CA GLU A 334 17.16 -13.30 7.14
C GLU A 334 16.41 -12.95 8.42
N ASP A 335 16.19 -11.66 8.68
CA ASP A 335 15.44 -11.18 9.84
C ASP A 335 13.93 -11.52 9.78
N GLU A 336 13.36 -11.71 8.59
CA GLU A 336 11.95 -12.14 8.42
C GLU A 336 11.78 -13.66 8.65
N ASP A 337 12.82 -14.47 8.40
CA ASP A 337 12.79 -15.94 8.57
C ASP A 337 13.03 -16.40 10.03
N ASP A 338 13.74 -15.61 10.85
CA ASP A 338 14.08 -15.95 12.24
C ASP A 338 12.90 -15.75 13.23
N GLU A 339 11.80 -15.13 12.80
CA GLU A 339 10.58 -14.97 13.61
C GLU A 339 9.68 -16.23 13.64
N ASP A 340 9.93 -17.26 12.80
CA ASP A 340 9.11 -18.48 12.70
C ASP A 340 9.62 -19.66 13.55
N TYR A 341 10.61 -19.45 14.44
CA TYR A 341 11.23 -20.51 15.27
C TYR A 341 11.12 -20.32 16.78
N SER A 342 10.11 -19.57 17.28
CA SER A 342 9.91 -19.36 18.73
C SER A 342 8.50 -19.63 19.24
N ASP A 343 7.86 -20.73 18.82
CA ASP A 343 6.81 -21.46 19.56
C ASP A 343 6.57 -22.75 18.75
N GLU A 344 6.87 -23.97 19.18
CA GLU A 344 6.31 -24.69 20.31
C GLU A 344 7.24 -25.89 20.58
N ASP A 345 7.99 -25.90 21.67
CA ASP A 345 8.57 -27.13 22.22
C ASP A 345 8.84 -26.92 23.72
N ASP A 346 7.76 -26.94 24.50
CA ASP A 346 7.83 -27.22 25.93
C ASP A 346 6.68 -28.18 26.30
N GLU A 347 6.77 -29.39 25.76
CA GLU A 347 6.19 -30.57 26.40
C GLU A 347 7.03 -30.90 27.66
N ASP A 348 6.48 -30.71 28.85
CA ASP A 348 6.61 -31.70 29.95
C ASP A 348 5.65 -31.42 31.13
N ASP A 349 4.55 -32.18 31.10
CA ASP A 349 4.15 -33.22 32.07
C ASP A 349 3.73 -32.90 33.53
N GLU A 350 2.76 -33.72 33.94
CA GLU A 350 2.28 -34.10 35.28
C GLU A 350 1.36 -33.14 36.07
N ASP A 351 0.06 -33.47 36.10
CA ASP A 351 -0.53 -33.91 37.38
C ASP A 351 -1.82 -34.73 37.18
N ASP A 352 -1.67 -36.03 37.43
CA ASP A 352 -2.70 -37.03 37.69
C ASP A 352 -3.45 -36.69 38.99
N PHE A 353 -4.78 -36.53 38.90
CA PHE A 353 -5.64 -36.73 40.07
C PHE A 353 -6.94 -37.42 39.68
N ASP A 354 -6.85 -38.75 39.63
CA ASP A 354 -7.97 -39.68 39.76
C ASP A 354 -8.76 -39.41 41.07
N GLY A 355 -10.09 -39.34 40.95
CA GLY A 355 -10.98 -38.96 42.05
C GLY A 355 -12.45 -39.26 41.77
N ASP A 356 -12.70 -40.53 41.45
CA ASP A 356 -13.93 -41.32 41.69
C ASP A 356 -14.96 -40.66 42.65
N ASP A 357 -16.24 -40.60 42.26
CA ASP A 357 -17.26 -41.53 42.76
C ASP A 357 -18.70 -41.01 42.52
N SER A 358 -19.57 -41.96 42.17
CA SER A 358 -21.00 -42.07 42.51
C SER A 358 -22.09 -41.31 41.72
N ASP A 359 -22.70 -42.10 40.83
CA ASP A 359 -24.09 -42.60 40.95
C ASP A 359 -25.29 -41.88 40.29
N GLU A 360 -25.83 -42.65 39.32
CA GLU A 360 -27.21 -43.14 39.21
C GLU A 360 -28.35 -42.18 38.81
N ASP A 361 -28.91 -42.43 37.61
CA ASP A 361 -30.22 -43.10 37.36
C ASP A 361 -30.83 -42.52 36.07
N ASP A 362 -30.81 -43.25 34.95
CA ASP A 362 -31.76 -44.30 34.54
C ASP A 362 -33.03 -43.76 33.84
N SER A 363 -33.13 -44.06 32.54
CA SER A 363 -34.29 -44.76 31.98
C SER A 363 -34.05 -45.06 30.50
N ASP A 364 -33.77 -46.34 30.26
CA ASP A 364 -34.34 -47.23 29.23
C ASP A 364 -35.10 -46.60 28.04
N ASP A 365 -34.82 -47.06 26.81
CA ASP A 365 -35.50 -48.26 26.28
C ASP A 365 -35.04 -48.58 24.83
N GLU A 366 -34.30 -49.70 24.72
CA GLU A 366 -34.58 -50.86 23.84
C GLU A 366 -34.70 -50.72 22.29
N ASP A 367 -33.65 -51.17 21.58
CA ASP A 367 -33.43 -52.58 21.17
C ASP A 367 -33.02 -52.87 19.71
N ALA A 368 -32.04 -53.77 19.65
CA ALA A 368 -31.78 -54.85 18.71
C ALA A 368 -31.80 -54.66 17.17
N ALA A 369 -30.56 -54.67 16.64
CA ALA A 369 -30.19 -55.33 15.37
C ALA A 369 -30.52 -56.85 15.39
N PRO A 370 -30.46 -57.61 14.27
CA PRO A 370 -29.15 -58.08 13.78
C PRO A 370 -28.99 -58.45 12.28
N LYS A 371 -27.76 -58.23 11.78
CA LYS A 371 -26.87 -59.07 10.94
C LYS A 371 -27.33 -59.86 9.68
N LYS A 372 -26.41 -59.73 8.69
CA LYS A 372 -25.80 -60.73 7.75
C LYS A 372 -26.43 -60.97 6.35
N GLY A 373 -25.65 -60.60 5.32
CA GLY A 373 -24.86 -61.59 4.57
C GLY A 373 -24.99 -61.71 3.02
N LYS A 374 -23.83 -61.60 2.36
CA LYS A 374 -23.33 -62.26 1.11
C LYS A 374 -23.73 -61.77 -0.30
N GLY A 375 -22.69 -61.41 -1.09
CA GLY A 375 -22.31 -62.17 -2.31
C GLY A 375 -21.87 -61.40 -3.59
N LYS A 376 -20.56 -61.50 -3.96
CA LYS A 376 -19.91 -61.81 -5.28
C LYS A 376 -20.47 -61.16 -6.59
N LYS A 377 -19.72 -60.71 -7.64
CA LYS A 377 -18.44 -61.14 -8.26
C LYS A 377 -18.09 -60.26 -9.51
N GLY A 378 -16.79 -60.08 -9.82
CA GLY A 378 -16.17 -59.92 -11.17
C GLY A 378 -15.98 -58.48 -11.70
N GLY A 379 -14.89 -58.04 -12.34
CA GLY A 379 -13.60 -58.65 -12.75
C GLY A 379 -13.00 -57.90 -13.96
N ALA A 380 -11.67 -57.71 -13.95
CA ALA A 380 -10.69 -57.38 -15.03
C ALA A 380 -10.73 -55.96 -15.67
N ASP A 381 -9.67 -55.14 -15.56
CA ASP A 381 -8.31 -55.16 -16.16
C ASP A 381 -8.24 -54.61 -17.60
N GLY A 382 -7.32 -53.66 -17.83
CA GLY A 382 -7.04 -53.12 -19.17
C GLY A 382 -6.39 -51.72 -19.18
N GLU A 383 -5.14 -51.65 -18.73
CA GLU A 383 -4.14 -50.62 -19.06
C GLU A 383 -4.00 -50.42 -20.58
N GLU A 384 -3.84 -49.17 -21.06
CA GLU A 384 -2.94 -48.80 -22.17
C GLU A 384 -2.86 -47.26 -22.37
N LYS A 385 -1.67 -46.68 -22.09
CA LYS A 385 -1.16 -45.42 -22.68
C LYS A 385 -0.48 -45.75 -24.04
N PRO A 386 0.15 -44.78 -24.73
CA PRO A 386 -0.35 -43.65 -25.53
C PRO A 386 0.03 -43.87 -27.02
N PRO A 387 -0.01 -42.85 -27.90
CA PRO A 387 1.07 -42.80 -28.88
C PRO A 387 1.64 -41.40 -29.14
N GLU A 388 2.98 -41.37 -29.15
CA GLU A 388 3.80 -40.31 -29.72
C GLU A 388 4.37 -40.75 -31.09
N CYS A 389 4.60 -39.75 -31.94
CA CYS A 389 5.54 -39.68 -33.08
C CYS A 389 5.36 -40.57 -34.33
N LYS A 390 5.23 -39.91 -35.49
CA LYS A 390 6.22 -40.02 -36.59
C LYS A 390 6.18 -38.86 -37.58
N GLN A 391 7.39 -38.39 -37.89
CA GLN A 391 7.78 -37.41 -38.91
C GLN A 391 7.49 -37.88 -40.34
N GLN A 392 7.24 -36.92 -41.24
CA GLN A 392 8.03 -36.75 -42.47
C GLN A 392 7.84 -35.35 -43.05
#